data_AF-A0A9E3XSE3-F1
#
_entry.id   AF-A0A9E3XSE3-F1
#
_cell.length_a   1.000
_cell.length_b   1.000
_cell.length_c   1.000
_cell.angle_alpha   90.00
_cell.angle_beta   90.00
_cell.angle_gamma   90.00
#
_symmetry.space_group_name_H-M   'P 1'
#
loop_
_entity.id
_entity.type
_entity.pdbx_description
1 polymer ?
#
loop_
_entity_poly.entity_id
_entity_poly.type
_entity_poly.pdbx_seq_one_letter_code
_entity_poly.pdbx_strand_id
1 'polypeptide(L)'
;MRHRILLILGVFLASCVIGPALDQIHVVSGALWYAHPWLFGQAWWVFPQFGLAFAFICAVSLAVQHAYGTRTPTPTPAPRIAQQAAWFVAAYLTTGLLWEHPWTTTVLLAAGLAIRLVSVRPDAAAVRTIALLALAGTAYEAAVSSIPGTFSYALHGASLPVPVWLPLLYAHGAPLLRTFATNATAAFERA
;
A
#
# COMPACT_ATOMS: atom_id res chain seq x y z
N MET A 1 23.29 -3.10 -15.53
CA MET A 1 23.34 -3.08 -14.05
C MET A 1 23.10 -1.68 -13.46
N ARG A 2 23.85 -0.64 -13.86
CA ARG A 2 23.72 0.75 -13.35
C ARG A 2 22.29 1.35 -13.43
N HIS A 3 21.60 1.22 -14.57
CA HIS A 3 20.24 1.70 -14.73
C HIS A 3 19.21 1.04 -13.78
N ARG A 4 19.45 -0.22 -13.40
CA ARG A 4 18.58 -0.96 -12.47
C ARG A 4 18.66 -0.40 -11.06
N ILE A 5 19.89 -0.14 -10.62
CA ILE A 5 20.15 0.45 -9.31
C ILE A 5 19.55 1.85 -9.22
N LEU A 6 19.71 2.68 -10.26
CA LEU A 6 19.16 4.05 -10.27
C LEU A 6 17.63 4.06 -10.23
N LEU A 7 16.95 3.15 -10.94
CA LEU A 7 15.49 3.07 -10.90
C LEU A 7 14.99 2.61 -9.53
N ILE A 8 15.59 1.54 -8.97
CA ILE A 8 15.22 1.03 -7.64
C ILE A 8 15.44 2.12 -6.58
N LEU A 9 16.56 2.83 -6.66
CA LEU A 9 16.86 3.94 -5.76
C LEU A 9 15.86 5.09 -5.94
N GLY A 10 15.55 5.47 -7.18
CA GLY A 10 14.58 6.54 -7.46
C GLY A 10 13.19 6.21 -6.94
N VAL A 11 12.76 4.96 -7.11
CA VAL A 11 11.48 4.46 -6.60
C VAL A 11 11.48 4.42 -5.06
N PHE A 12 12.54 3.90 -4.43
CA PHE A 12 12.70 3.92 -2.98
C PHE A 12 12.59 5.34 -2.43
N LEU A 13 13.35 6.29 -2.99
CA LEU A 13 13.35 7.69 -2.58
C LEU A 13 11.99 8.36 -2.78
N ALA A 14 11.31 8.08 -3.90
CA ALA A 14 9.96 8.60 -4.14
C ALA A 14 8.96 8.06 -3.10
N SER A 15 9.06 6.77 -2.75
CA SER A 15 8.22 6.14 -1.73
C SER A 15 8.48 6.69 -0.33
N CYS A 16 9.72 7.11 -0.02
CA CYS A 16 10.04 7.83 1.23
C CYS A 16 9.33 9.18 1.37
N VAL A 17 8.72 9.71 0.30
CA VAL A 17 7.95 10.96 0.32
C VAL A 17 6.46 10.69 0.16
N ILE A 18 6.08 9.90 -0.85
CA ILE A 18 4.67 9.64 -1.18
C ILE A 18 3.97 8.86 -0.07
N GLY A 19 4.64 7.85 0.50
CA GLY A 19 4.08 7.04 1.57
C GLY A 19 3.73 7.87 2.81
N PRO A 20 4.69 8.60 3.40
CA PRO A 20 4.42 9.50 4.51
C PRO A 20 3.37 10.58 4.18
N ALA A 21 3.35 11.11 2.95
CA ALA A 21 2.33 12.07 2.55
C ALA A 21 0.91 11.49 2.55
N LEU A 22 0.75 10.20 2.22
CA LEU A 22 -0.54 9.49 2.36
C LEU A 22 -0.87 9.21 3.83
N ASP A 23 0.11 8.75 4.60
CA ASP A 23 -0.03 8.52 6.04
C ASP A 23 -0.40 9.79 6.82
N GLN A 24 -0.03 10.96 6.31
CA GLN A 24 -0.43 12.25 6.87
C GLN A 24 -1.95 12.44 6.90
N ILE A 25 -2.71 11.78 6.02
CA ILE A 25 -4.17 11.76 6.07
C ILE A 25 -4.63 11.20 7.41
N HIS A 26 -4.02 10.11 7.89
CA HIS A 26 -4.37 9.48 9.17
C HIS A 26 -3.88 10.28 10.37
N VAL A 27 -2.70 10.90 10.27
CA VAL A 27 -2.18 11.77 11.34
C VAL A 27 -3.07 12.99 11.53
N VAL A 28 -3.43 13.69 10.44
CA VAL A 28 -4.24 14.91 10.51
C VAL A 28 -5.70 14.60 10.89
N SER A 29 -6.23 13.46 10.45
CA SER A 29 -7.59 13.06 10.83
C SER A 29 -7.69 12.54 12.27
N GLY A 30 -6.57 12.24 12.92
CA GLY A 30 -6.54 11.60 14.23
C GLY A 30 -6.78 10.08 14.18
N ALA A 31 -6.75 9.46 13.00
CA ALA A 31 -6.91 8.02 12.86
C ALA A 31 -5.73 7.24 13.48
N LEU A 32 -4.54 7.86 13.53
CA LEU A 32 -3.37 7.34 14.25
C LEU A 32 -2.50 8.48 14.79
N TRP A 33 -1.63 8.14 15.74
CA TRP A 33 -0.57 9.04 16.24
C TRP A 33 0.73 8.28 16.50
N TYR A 34 1.85 8.99 16.40
CA TYR A 34 3.18 8.48 16.72
C TYR A 34 3.59 8.90 18.12
N ALA A 35 4.23 8.00 18.88
CA ALA A 35 4.66 8.28 20.26
C ALA A 35 5.79 9.32 20.33
N HIS A 36 6.66 9.34 19.32
CA HIS A 36 7.79 10.26 19.21
C HIS A 36 7.74 10.99 17.86
N PRO A 37 6.84 11.97 17.70
CA PRO A 37 6.69 12.71 16.45
C PRO A 37 7.92 13.57 16.18
N TRP A 38 8.24 13.73 14.91
CA TRP A 38 9.39 14.51 14.44
C TRP A 38 8.99 15.51 13.35
N LEU A 39 8.51 15.03 12.21
CA LEU A 39 8.16 15.86 11.07
C LEU A 39 6.68 15.65 10.73
N PHE A 40 5.89 16.74 10.71
CA PHE A 40 4.45 16.73 10.46
C PHE A 40 3.61 15.81 11.37
N GLY A 41 4.12 15.48 12.57
CA GLY A 41 3.45 14.56 13.49
C GLY A 41 3.81 13.08 13.27
N GLN A 42 4.67 12.78 12.29
CA GLN A 42 5.19 11.45 11.99
C GLN A 42 6.56 11.23 12.63
N ALA A 43 6.88 9.99 13.01
CA ALA A 43 8.21 9.63 13.46
C ALA A 43 9.23 9.61 12.29
N TRP A 44 10.51 9.86 12.57
CA TRP A 44 11.54 9.95 11.52
C TRP A 44 11.70 8.66 10.69
N TRP A 45 11.44 7.50 11.30
CA TRP A 45 11.59 6.19 10.65
C TRP A 45 10.47 5.87 9.67
N VAL A 46 9.34 6.60 9.70
CA VAL A 46 8.20 6.42 8.79
C VAL A 46 8.63 6.63 7.34
N PHE A 47 9.46 7.64 7.10
CA PHE A 47 9.98 7.99 5.78
C PHE A 47 10.76 6.82 5.14
N PRO A 48 11.89 6.33 5.71
CA PRO A 48 12.60 5.19 5.15
C PRO A 48 11.79 3.89 5.19
N GLN A 49 10.86 3.72 6.14
CA GLN A 49 9.98 2.55 6.20
C GLN A 49 9.12 2.41 4.95
N PHE A 50 8.50 3.49 4.44
CA PHE A 50 7.71 3.41 3.21
C PHE A 50 8.56 3.07 1.99
N GLY A 51 9.81 3.54 1.93
CA GLY A 51 10.77 3.12 0.90
C GLY A 51 11.05 1.61 0.95
N LEU A 52 11.33 1.08 2.14
CA LEU A 52 11.60 -0.35 2.34
C LEU A 52 10.37 -1.21 2.06
N ALA A 53 9.19 -0.78 2.51
CA ALA A 53 7.93 -1.45 2.26
C ALA A 53 7.67 -1.56 0.76
N PHE A 54 7.87 -0.48 0.00
CA PHE A 54 7.70 -0.50 -1.45
C PHE A 54 8.66 -1.48 -2.14
N ALA A 55 9.94 -1.47 -1.74
CA ALA A 55 10.94 -2.39 -2.28
C ALA A 55 10.57 -3.86 -2.02
N PHE A 56 10.11 -4.16 -0.79
CA PHE A 56 9.62 -5.48 -0.43
C PHE A 56 8.40 -5.90 -1.25
N ILE A 57 7.43 -5.01 -1.42
CA ILE A 57 6.21 -5.28 -2.20
C ILE A 57 6.55 -5.50 -3.68
N CYS A 58 7.52 -4.78 -4.22
CA CYS A 58 8.05 -5.04 -5.56
C CYS A 58 8.64 -6.45 -5.67
N ALA A 59 9.50 -6.84 -4.73
CA ALA A 59 10.11 -8.16 -4.72
C ALA A 59 9.04 -9.28 -4.66
N VAL A 60 8.05 -9.13 -3.77
CA VAL A 60 6.92 -10.08 -3.64
C VAL A 60 6.09 -10.13 -4.92
N SER A 61 5.73 -8.97 -5.48
CA SER A 61 4.93 -8.88 -6.70
C SER A 61 5.62 -9.56 -7.88
N LEU A 62 6.94 -9.41 -8.00
CA LEU A 62 7.74 -10.07 -9.04
C LEU A 62 7.87 -11.57 -8.80
N ALA A 63 8.08 -12.00 -7.56
CA ALA A 63 8.11 -13.42 -7.21
C ALA A 63 6.77 -14.11 -7.53
N VAL A 64 5.64 -13.48 -7.16
CA VAL A 64 4.29 -13.97 -7.47
C VAL A 64 4.04 -13.97 -8.99
N GLN A 65 4.45 -12.92 -9.70
CA GLN A 65 4.34 -12.85 -11.17
C GLN A 65 5.14 -13.96 -11.84
N HIS A 66 6.37 -14.23 -11.38
CA HIS A 66 7.22 -15.27 -11.93
C HIS A 66 6.63 -16.67 -11.68
N ALA A 67 6.06 -16.91 -10.49
CA ALA A 67 5.51 -18.21 -10.12
C ALA A 67 4.14 -18.50 -10.74
N TYR A 68 3.29 -17.48 -10.91
CA TYR A 68 1.87 -17.67 -11.25
C TYR A 68 1.34 -16.79 -12.39
N GLY A 69 2.15 -15.86 -12.90
CA GLY A 69 1.75 -14.90 -13.92
C GLY A 69 2.23 -15.24 -15.33
N THR A 70 1.89 -14.38 -16.28
CA THR A 70 2.44 -14.42 -17.63
C THR A 70 3.92 -14.02 -17.62
N ARG A 71 4.75 -14.74 -18.37
CA ARG A 71 6.23 -14.55 -18.37
C ARG A 71 6.69 -13.16 -18.81
N THR A 72 5.92 -12.49 -19.65
CA THR A 72 6.23 -11.15 -20.20
C THR A 72 5.04 -10.21 -20.00
N PRO A 73 4.95 -9.49 -18.86
CA PRO A 73 3.89 -8.53 -18.63
C PRO A 73 4.02 -7.34 -19.59
N THR A 74 2.94 -6.99 -20.29
CA THR A 74 2.88 -5.74 -21.05
C THR A 74 2.91 -4.55 -20.10
N PRO A 75 3.72 -3.50 -20.37
CA PRO A 75 3.72 -2.29 -19.56
C PRO A 75 2.31 -1.72 -19.42
N THR A 76 1.92 -1.40 -18.19
CA THR A 76 0.64 -0.73 -17.91
C THR A 76 0.73 0.74 -18.35
N PRO A 77 -0.22 1.24 -19.17
CA PRO A 77 -0.18 2.61 -19.66
C PRO A 77 -0.48 3.64 -18.56
N ALA A 78 0.04 4.86 -18.70
CA ALA A 78 -0.07 5.92 -17.69
C ALA A 78 -1.50 6.24 -17.21
N PRO A 79 -2.54 6.30 -18.07
CA PRO A 79 -3.92 6.53 -17.61
C PRO A 79 -4.40 5.45 -16.63
N ARG A 80 -3.95 4.21 -16.83
CA ARG A 80 -4.31 3.10 -15.95
C ARG A 80 -3.57 3.17 -14.61
N ILE A 81 -2.32 3.61 -14.60
CA ILE A 81 -1.57 3.91 -13.37
C ILE A 81 -2.27 5.02 -12.58
N ALA A 82 -2.64 6.11 -13.25
CA ALA A 82 -3.36 7.22 -12.63
C ALA A 82 -4.69 6.76 -12.02
N GLN A 83 -5.44 5.91 -12.72
CA GLN A 83 -6.67 5.32 -12.20
C GLN A 83 -6.41 4.46 -10.95
N GLN A 84 -5.37 3.62 -10.95
CA GLN A 84 -5.01 2.80 -9.78
C GLN A 84 -4.58 3.66 -8.59
N ALA A 85 -3.85 4.75 -8.84
CA ALA A 85 -3.47 5.73 -7.83
C ALA A 85 -4.69 6.44 -7.26
N ALA A 86 -5.64 6.87 -8.09
CA ALA A 86 -6.88 7.51 -7.65
C ALA A 86 -7.70 6.58 -6.73
N TRP A 87 -7.81 5.29 -7.06
CA TRP A 87 -8.46 4.31 -6.18
C TRP A 87 -7.75 4.18 -4.82
N PHE A 88 -6.42 4.15 -4.82
CA PHE A 88 -5.66 4.00 -3.58
C PHE A 88 -5.73 5.26 -2.70
N VAL A 89 -5.63 6.45 -3.30
CA VAL A 89 -5.82 7.73 -2.60
C VAL A 89 -7.24 7.85 -2.05
N ALA A 90 -8.26 7.47 -2.82
CA ALA A 90 -9.64 7.47 -2.35
C ALA A 90 -9.85 6.51 -1.17
N ALA A 91 -9.19 5.34 -1.19
CA ALA A 91 -9.21 4.41 -0.05
C ALA A 91 -8.57 5.03 1.19
N TYR A 92 -7.40 5.66 1.05
CA TYR A 92 -6.72 6.39 2.14
C TYR A 92 -7.61 7.51 2.72
N LEU A 93 -8.18 8.36 1.85
CA LEU A 93 -9.09 9.42 2.26
C LEU A 93 -10.31 8.87 2.99
N THR A 94 -10.91 7.78 2.49
CA THR A 94 -12.05 7.13 3.16
C THR A 94 -11.67 6.68 4.57
N THR A 95 -10.50 6.06 4.73
CA THR A 95 -10.03 5.58 6.04
C THR A 95 -9.71 6.71 7.01
N GLY A 96 -9.20 7.84 6.52
CA GLY A 96 -8.95 9.02 7.35
C GLY A 96 -10.23 9.78 7.70
N LEU A 97 -11.13 10.02 6.74
CA LEU A 97 -12.33 10.82 6.96
C LEU A 97 -13.40 10.10 7.78
N LEU A 98 -13.45 8.77 7.71
CA LEU A 98 -14.46 7.94 8.39
C LEU A 98 -13.82 7.03 9.45
N TRP A 99 -12.71 7.45 10.05
CA TRP A 99 -11.96 6.65 11.01
C TRP A 99 -12.79 6.30 12.26
N GLU A 100 -13.70 7.18 12.69
CA GLU A 100 -14.65 6.96 13.80
C GLU A 100 -15.75 5.93 13.46
N HIS A 101 -15.92 5.59 12.18
CA HIS A 101 -16.94 4.65 11.69
C HIS A 101 -16.28 3.43 11.03
N PRO A 102 -15.55 2.59 11.76
CA PRO A 102 -14.67 1.57 11.19
C PRO A 102 -15.40 0.54 10.32
N TRP A 103 -16.64 0.18 10.68
CA TRP A 103 -17.47 -0.73 9.89
C TRP A 103 -17.99 -0.11 8.60
N THR A 104 -18.43 1.15 8.64
CA THR A 104 -18.82 1.90 7.44
C THR A 104 -17.64 1.99 6.47
N THR A 105 -16.46 2.34 6.97
CA THR A 105 -15.21 2.37 6.20
C THR A 105 -14.91 1.00 5.58
N THR A 106 -15.02 -0.08 6.35
CA THR A 106 -14.82 -1.46 5.86
C THR A 106 -15.77 -1.78 4.71
N VAL A 107 -17.07 -1.49 4.86
CA VAL A 107 -18.07 -1.75 3.81
C VAL A 107 -17.77 -0.95 2.55
N LEU A 108 -17.42 0.34 2.68
CA LEU A 108 -17.09 1.20 1.53
C LEU A 108 -15.84 0.72 0.80
N LEU A 109 -14.79 0.35 1.54
CA LEU A 109 -13.58 -0.19 0.93
C LEU A 109 -13.85 -1.55 0.25
N ALA A 110 -14.65 -2.42 0.86
CA ALA A 110 -14.99 -3.72 0.29
C ALA A 110 -15.82 -3.57 -0.99
N ALA A 111 -16.82 -2.68 -0.98
CA ALA A 111 -17.61 -2.34 -2.16
C ALA A 111 -16.75 -1.77 -3.28
N GLY A 112 -15.87 -0.80 -2.96
CA GLY A 112 -14.93 -0.23 -3.93
C GLY A 112 -13.99 -1.28 -4.51
N LEU A 113 -13.48 -2.20 -3.68
CA LEU A 113 -12.63 -3.30 -4.13
C LEU A 113 -13.42 -4.26 -5.03
N ALA A 114 -14.64 -4.63 -4.67
CA ALA A 114 -15.50 -5.50 -5.47
C ALA A 114 -15.80 -4.89 -6.85
N ILE A 115 -16.20 -3.61 -6.89
CA ILE A 115 -16.40 -2.86 -8.15
C ILE A 115 -15.13 -2.95 -9.00
N ARG A 116 -13.97 -2.66 -8.41
CA ARG A 116 -12.68 -2.72 -9.10
C ARG A 116 -12.38 -4.12 -9.63
N LEU A 117 -12.57 -5.17 -8.83
CA LEU A 117 -12.32 -6.56 -9.25
C LEU A 117 -13.24 -6.98 -10.41
N VAL A 118 -14.51 -6.59 -10.36
CA VAL A 118 -15.48 -6.88 -11.44
C VAL A 118 -15.16 -6.12 -12.72
N SER A 119 -14.77 -4.84 -12.63
CA SER A 119 -14.44 -4.02 -13.80
C SER A 119 -13.10 -4.40 -14.43
N VAL A 120 -12.11 -4.80 -13.63
CA VAL A 120 -10.75 -5.10 -14.09
C VAL A 120 -10.56 -6.56 -14.49
N ARG A 121 -11.25 -7.47 -13.79
CA ARG A 121 -11.10 -8.93 -13.94
C ARG A 121 -9.63 -9.37 -13.86
N PRO A 122 -8.96 -9.14 -12.71
CA PRO A 122 -7.54 -9.42 -12.58
C PRO A 122 -7.21 -10.90 -12.76
N ASP A 123 -6.00 -11.17 -13.23
CA ASP A 123 -5.45 -12.52 -13.30
C ASP A 123 -5.21 -13.12 -11.89
N ALA A 124 -4.95 -14.42 -11.82
CA ALA A 124 -4.73 -15.12 -10.56
C ALA A 124 -3.51 -14.59 -9.78
N ALA A 125 -2.46 -14.12 -10.47
CA ALA A 125 -1.27 -13.56 -9.83
C ALA A 125 -1.57 -12.23 -9.14
N ALA A 126 -2.39 -11.38 -9.77
CA ALA A 126 -2.87 -10.13 -9.21
C ALA A 126 -3.78 -10.38 -8.00
N VAL A 127 -4.71 -11.34 -8.07
CA VAL A 127 -5.54 -11.73 -6.91
C VAL A 127 -4.69 -12.22 -5.74
N ARG A 128 -3.68 -13.06 -6.00
CA ARG A 128 -2.72 -13.52 -4.97
C ARG A 128 -1.92 -12.37 -4.37
N THR A 129 -1.46 -11.43 -5.20
CA THR A 129 -0.72 -10.25 -4.73
C THR A 129 -1.59 -9.38 -3.83
N ILE A 130 -2.87 -9.18 -4.18
CA ILE A 130 -3.85 -8.47 -3.36
C ILE A 130 -4.00 -9.16 -1.99
N ALA A 131 -4.24 -10.47 -1.98
CA ALA A 131 -4.42 -11.22 -0.75
C ALA A 131 -3.17 -11.20 0.15
N LEU A 132 -1.99 -11.45 -0.44
CA LEU A 132 -0.73 -11.46 0.29
C LEU A 132 -0.43 -10.09 0.89
N LEU A 133 -0.63 -9.01 0.14
CA LEU A 133 -0.37 -7.68 0.66
C LEU A 133 -1.36 -7.28 1.75
N ALA A 134 -2.64 -7.61 1.57
CA ALA A 134 -3.67 -7.39 2.59
C ALA A 134 -3.31 -8.05 3.93
N LEU A 135 -2.84 -9.30 3.89
CA LEU A 135 -2.45 -10.05 5.08
C LEU A 135 -1.12 -9.56 5.66
N ALA A 136 -0.07 -9.50 4.84
CA ALA A 136 1.28 -9.18 5.29
C ALA A 136 1.38 -7.74 5.80
N GLY A 137 0.75 -6.78 5.10
CA GLY A 137 0.72 -5.38 5.53
C GLY A 137 -0.01 -5.21 6.86
N THR A 138 -1.20 -5.80 7.00
CA THR A 138 -1.96 -5.77 8.26
C THR A 138 -1.18 -6.42 9.40
N ALA A 139 -0.57 -7.58 9.16
CA ALA A 139 0.21 -8.29 10.17
C ALA A 139 1.45 -7.49 10.61
N TYR A 140 2.15 -6.88 9.66
CA TYR A 140 3.28 -6.00 9.93
C TYR A 140 2.86 -4.83 10.82
N GLU A 141 1.80 -4.11 10.45
CA GLU A 141 1.33 -2.98 11.23
C GLU A 141 0.84 -3.37 12.61
N ALA A 142 0.11 -4.49 12.73
CA ALA A 142 -0.30 -5.02 14.02
C ALA A 142 0.89 -5.34 14.92
N ALA A 143 1.97 -5.90 14.35
CA ALA A 143 3.19 -6.16 15.08
C ALA A 143 3.87 -4.87 15.54
N VAL A 144 4.00 -3.87 14.65
CA VAL A 144 4.67 -2.60 14.97
C VAL A 144 3.86 -1.78 15.98
N SER A 145 2.54 -1.66 15.81
CA SER A 145 1.67 -0.89 16.71
C SER A 145 1.51 -1.53 18.09
N SER A 146 1.82 -2.83 18.22
CA SER A 146 1.86 -3.53 19.51
C SER A 146 3.14 -3.26 20.30
N ILE A 147 4.18 -2.68 19.70
CA ILE A 147 5.43 -2.33 20.39
C ILE A 147 5.24 -0.99 21.10
N PRO A 148 5.43 -0.91 22.43
CA PRO A 148 5.35 0.37 23.15
C PRO A 148 6.32 1.41 22.57
N GLY A 149 5.83 2.64 22.38
CA GLY A 149 6.65 3.76 21.88
C GLY A 149 6.77 3.86 20.36
N THR A 150 5.99 3.09 19.58
CA THR A 150 5.92 3.24 18.12
C THR A 150 4.79 4.21 17.71
N PHE A 151 3.69 3.69 17.19
CA PHE A 151 2.49 4.41 16.80
C PHE A 151 1.25 3.65 17.27
N SER A 152 0.13 4.33 17.38
CA SER A 152 -1.12 3.74 17.82
C SER A 152 -2.27 4.24 16.97
N TYR A 153 -3.18 3.33 16.68
CA TYR A 153 -4.44 3.65 16.03
C TYR A 153 -5.46 4.14 17.05
N ALA A 154 -6.34 5.03 16.60
CA ALA A 154 -7.52 5.43 17.34
C ALA A 154 -8.59 4.31 17.23
N LEU A 155 -8.49 3.34 18.12
CA LEU A 155 -9.32 2.13 18.10
C LEU A 155 -10.61 2.33 18.90
N HIS A 156 -11.74 2.38 18.19
CA HIS A 156 -13.06 2.39 18.80
C HIS A 156 -13.60 0.97 18.96
N GLY A 157 -13.45 0.40 20.16
CA GLY A 157 -14.05 -0.89 20.53
C GLY A 157 -13.49 -2.12 19.81
N ALA A 158 -12.28 -2.02 19.23
CA ALA A 158 -11.62 -3.13 18.55
C ALA A 158 -10.77 -3.95 19.53
N SER A 159 -10.79 -5.28 19.38
CA SER A 159 -9.92 -6.22 20.11
C SER A 159 -8.54 -6.40 19.46
N LEU A 160 -8.34 -5.86 18.26
CA LEU A 160 -7.08 -5.92 17.50
C LEU A 160 -6.30 -4.60 17.65
N PRO A 161 -4.96 -4.63 17.58
CA PRO A 161 -4.12 -3.43 17.67
C PRO A 161 -4.16 -2.55 16.39
N VAL A 162 -5.02 -2.91 15.43
CA VAL A 162 -5.20 -2.24 14.14
C VAL A 162 -6.69 -2.22 13.76
N PRO A 163 -7.12 -1.24 12.96
CA PRO A 163 -8.51 -1.13 12.54
C PRO A 163 -8.93 -2.24 11.57
N VAL A 164 -10.19 -2.67 11.67
CA VAL A 164 -10.77 -3.75 10.84
C VAL A 164 -10.74 -3.46 9.33
N TRP A 165 -10.68 -2.19 8.93
CA TRP A 165 -10.59 -1.80 7.52
C TRP A 165 -9.19 -1.93 6.92
N LEU A 166 -8.14 -2.13 7.75
CA LEU A 166 -6.74 -2.09 7.31
C LEU A 166 -6.39 -3.10 6.19
N PRO A 167 -6.85 -4.37 6.23
CA PRO A 167 -6.59 -5.31 5.14
C PRO A 167 -7.11 -4.82 3.79
N LEU A 168 -8.24 -4.12 3.78
CA LEU A 168 -8.84 -3.61 2.55
C LEU A 168 -8.08 -2.39 2.01
N LEU A 169 -7.49 -1.57 2.88
CA LEU A 169 -6.60 -0.48 2.44
C LEU A 169 -5.37 -1.05 1.70
N TYR A 170 -4.73 -2.05 2.27
CA TYR A 170 -3.63 -2.77 1.61
C TYR A 170 -4.06 -3.44 0.29
N ALA A 171 -5.26 -4.04 0.27
CA ALA A 171 -5.83 -4.63 -0.94
C ALA A 171 -6.02 -3.58 -2.06
N HIS A 172 -6.37 -2.33 -1.72
CA HIS A 172 -6.48 -1.22 -2.68
C HIS A 172 -5.11 -0.75 -3.19
N GLY A 173 -4.08 -0.79 -2.36
CA GLY A 173 -2.70 -0.45 -2.77
C GLY A 173 -2.08 -1.49 -3.70
N ALA A 174 -2.39 -2.77 -3.52
CA ALA A 174 -1.71 -3.88 -4.20
C ALA A 174 -1.63 -3.75 -5.74
N PRO A 175 -2.69 -3.38 -6.49
CA PRO A 175 -2.57 -3.33 -7.95
C PRO A 175 -1.68 -2.19 -8.45
N LEU A 176 -1.65 -1.05 -7.76
CA LEU A 176 -0.76 0.06 -8.11
C LEU A 176 0.70 -0.35 -7.90
N LEU A 177 1.00 -0.94 -6.74
CA LEU A 177 2.34 -1.36 -6.35
C LEU A 177 2.85 -2.49 -7.26
N ARG A 178 1.99 -3.46 -7.59
CA ARG A 178 2.29 -4.50 -8.59
C ARG A 178 2.62 -3.87 -9.95
N THR A 179 1.82 -2.90 -10.41
CA THR A 179 2.05 -2.24 -11.70
C THR A 179 3.41 -1.54 -11.74
N PHE A 180 3.83 -0.87 -10.68
CA PHE A 180 5.17 -0.30 -10.61
C PHE A 180 6.26 -1.38 -10.69
N ALA A 181 6.10 -2.49 -9.96
CA ALA A 181 7.04 -3.60 -10.00
C ALA A 181 7.19 -4.20 -11.42
N THR A 182 6.06 -4.46 -12.08
CA THR A 182 6.05 -5.05 -13.43
C THR A 182 6.55 -4.07 -14.50
N ASN A 183 6.18 -2.78 -14.41
CA ASN A 183 6.66 -1.78 -15.37
C ASN A 183 8.17 -1.52 -15.23
N ALA A 184 8.68 -1.50 -13.99
CA ALA A 184 10.12 -1.41 -13.75
C ALA A 184 10.89 -2.55 -14.41
N THR A 185 10.35 -3.78 -14.32
CA THR A 185 10.95 -4.96 -14.96
C THR A 185 10.90 -4.88 -16.47
N ALA A 186 9.76 -4.52 -17.06
CA ALA A 186 9.61 -4.39 -18.51
C ALA A 186 10.51 -3.28 -19.10
N ALA A 187 10.78 -2.20 -18.36
CA ALA A 187 11.74 -1.19 -18.77
C ALA A 187 13.18 -1.74 -18.84
N PHE A 188 13.52 -2.73 -18.01
CA PHE A 188 14.85 -3.35 -18.00
C PHE A 188 15.07 -4.42 -19.06
N GLU A 189 14.01 -5.00 -19.62
CA GLU A 189 14.11 -5.95 -20.73
C GLU A 189 14.28 -5.24 -22.08
N ARG A 190 13.93 -3.96 -22.15
CA ARG A 190 14.01 -3.13 -23.37
C ARG A 190 15.27 -2.27 -23.49
N ALA A 191 16.10 -2.22 -22.44
CA ALA A 191 17.30 -1.38 -22.35
C ALA A 191 18.58 -2.23 -22.28
#